data_AF-A0A4Q8TUK5-F1
#
_entry.id   AF-A0A4Q8TUK5-F1
#
_cell.length_a   1.000
_cell.length_b   1.000
_cell.length_c   1.000
_cell.angle_alpha   90.00
_cell.angle_beta   90.00
_cell.angle_gamma   90.00
#
_symmetry.space_group_name_H-M   'P 1'
#
loop_
_entity.id
_entity.type
_entity.pdbx_description
1 polymer ?
#
loop_
_entity_poly.entity_id
_entity_poly.type
_entity_poly.pdbx_seq_one_letter_code
_entity_poly.pdbx_strand_id
1 'polypeptide(L)'
;MNQANWQPAAPIKQLKQRALLIRQIRDFFFERDVMEVDTPAMSHATVTDVHLHTFKTEFVGPGYAGGQKLFFMTSPEFHMK
;
A
#
# COMPACT_ATOMS: atom_id res chain seq x y z
N MET A 1 -2.54 -27.87 -16.97
CA MET A 1 -3.17 -26.97 -17.96
C MET A 1 -2.49 -25.63 -17.86
N ASN A 2 -1.94 -25.15 -18.98
CA ASN A 2 -1.13 -23.95 -19.10
C ASN A 2 -2.02 -22.71 -18.88
N GLN A 3 -2.02 -22.13 -17.69
CA GLN A 3 -2.76 -20.89 -17.43
C GLN A 3 -2.02 -19.78 -18.19
N ALA A 4 -2.71 -19.06 -19.08
CA ALA A 4 -2.07 -18.00 -19.86
C ALA A 4 -1.60 -16.88 -18.91
N ASN A 5 -0.31 -16.50 -18.97
CA ASN A 5 0.35 -15.57 -18.04
C ASN A 5 -0.29 -14.18 -17.92
N TRP A 6 -1.24 -13.83 -18.79
CA TRP A 6 -1.99 -12.57 -18.72
C TRP A 6 -3.20 -12.63 -17.77
N GLN A 7 -3.71 -13.82 -17.47
CA GLN A 7 -4.90 -13.97 -16.65
C GLN A 7 -4.61 -13.63 -15.18
N PRO A 8 -5.61 -13.09 -14.45
CA PRO A 8 -5.43 -12.84 -13.03
C PRO A 8 -5.22 -14.16 -12.29
N ALA A 9 -4.33 -14.14 -11.30
CA ALA A 9 -4.11 -15.29 -10.42
C ALA A 9 -5.36 -15.66 -9.60
N ALA A 10 -6.25 -14.68 -9.34
CA ALA A 10 -7.49 -14.88 -8.60
C ALA A 10 -8.72 -14.94 -9.54
N PRO A 11 -9.66 -15.89 -9.34
CA PRO A 11 -10.92 -15.92 -10.06
C PRO A 11 -11.76 -14.65 -9.86
N ILE A 12 -12.48 -14.20 -10.90
CA ILE A 12 -13.36 -13.03 -10.84
C ILE A 12 -14.38 -13.10 -9.69
N LYS A 13 -14.89 -14.30 -9.37
CA LYS A 13 -15.79 -14.51 -8.23
C LYS A 13 -15.16 -14.05 -6.90
N GLN A 14 -13.88 -14.36 -6.67
CA GLN A 14 -13.15 -13.96 -5.47
C GLN A 14 -12.90 -12.44 -5.44
N LEU A 15 -12.59 -11.84 -6.59
CA LEU A 15 -12.42 -10.38 -6.68
C LEU A 15 -13.71 -9.63 -6.34
N LYS A 16 -14.87 -10.14 -6.78
CA LYS A 16 -16.18 -9.57 -6.39
C LYS A 16 -16.44 -9.69 -4.89
N GLN A 17 -16.10 -10.84 -4.28
CA GLN A 17 -16.22 -11.02 -2.83
C GLN A 17 -15.29 -10.07 -2.06
N ARG A 18 -14.04 -9.89 -2.52
CA ARG A 18 -13.10 -8.92 -1.94
C ARG A 18 -13.65 -7.49 -1.99
N ALA A 19 -14.28 -7.07 -3.09
CA ALA A 19 -14.88 -5.74 -3.20
C ALA A 19 -16.00 -5.52 -2.17
N LEU A 20 -16.87 -6.52 -1.97
CA LEU A 20 -17.92 -6.47 -0.93
C LEU A 20 -17.32 -6.39 0.48
N LEU A 21 -16.28 -7.18 0.76
CA LEU A 21 -15.59 -7.17 2.05
C LEU A 21 -14.96 -5.80 2.35
N ILE A 22 -14.27 -5.19 1.38
CA ILE A 22 -13.68 -3.85 1.54
C ILE A 22 -14.75 -2.81 1.87
N ARG A 23 -15.91 -2.86 1.20
CA ARG A 23 -17.03 -1.97 1.52
C ARG A 23 -17.53 -2.18 2.95
N GLN A 24 -17.74 -3.43 3.37
CA GLN A 24 -18.20 -3.75 4.72
C GLN A 24 -17.25 -3.22 5.81
N ILE A 25 -15.94 -3.32 5.59
CA ILE A 25 -14.93 -2.77 6.50
C ILE A 25 -15.07 -1.24 6.62
N ARG A 26 -15.23 -0.54 5.49
CA ARG A 26 -15.43 0.92 5.48
C ARG A 26 -16.72 1.33 6.19
N ASP A 27 -17.83 0.68 5.86
CA ASP A 27 -19.14 0.97 6.47
C ASP A 27 -19.07 0.79 8.01
N PHE A 28 -18.39 -0.26 8.49
CA PHE A 28 -18.19 -0.50 9.93
C PHE A 28 -17.47 0.65 10.66
N PHE A 29 -16.41 1.20 10.06
CA PHE A 29 -15.65 2.31 10.64
C PHE A 29 -16.39 3.64 10.52
N PHE A 30 -17.08 3.87 9.40
CA PHE A 30 -17.89 5.06 9.18
C PHE A 30 -19.02 5.18 10.21
N GLU A 31 -19.73 4.08 10.50
CA GLU A 31 -20.78 4.05 11.53
C GLU A 31 -20.27 4.41 12.95
N ARG A 32 -18.94 4.35 13.16
CA ARG A 32 -18.27 4.64 14.44
C ARG A 32 -17.52 5.96 14.44
N ASP A 33 -17.72 6.78 13.41
CA ASP A 33 -17.08 8.08 13.25
C ASP A 33 -15.54 8.01 13.23
N VAL A 34 -15.00 6.93 12.64
CA VAL A 34 -13.56 6.79 12.41
C VAL A 34 -13.21 7.31 11.02
N MET A 35 -12.41 8.38 10.95
CA MET A 35 -11.98 9.01 9.69
C MET A 35 -10.99 8.13 8.92
N GLU A 36 -11.34 7.77 7.68
CA GLU A 36 -10.42 7.12 6.73
C GLU A 36 -9.39 8.16 6.21
N VAL A 37 -8.13 7.76 6.14
CA VAL A 37 -7.02 8.61 5.66
C VAL A 37 -6.13 7.84 4.68
N ASP A 38 -5.58 8.55 3.69
CA ASP A 38 -4.56 8.03 2.79
C ASP A 38 -3.19 8.61 3.17
N THR A 39 -2.24 7.74 3.52
CA THR A 39 -0.87 8.13 3.89
C THR A 39 0.13 7.81 2.77
N PRO A 40 1.29 8.49 2.71
CA PRO A 40 2.30 8.23 1.68
C PRO A 40 2.75 6.77 1.62
N ALA A 41 2.75 6.18 0.41
CA ALA A 41 3.29 4.84 0.17
C ALA A 41 4.83 4.81 0.14
N MET A 42 5.46 5.97 -0.05
CA MET A 42 6.91 6.15 -0.05
C MET A 42 7.32 7.23 0.94
N SER A 43 8.47 7.06 1.59
CA SER A 43 9.03 8.07 2.51
C SER A 43 10.55 8.15 2.39
N HIS A 44 11.11 9.27 2.86
CA HIS A 44 12.56 9.47 2.96
C HIS A 44 13.20 8.57 4.04
N ALA A 45 12.41 8.15 5.02
CA ALA A 45 12.82 7.25 6.09
C ALA A 45 12.00 5.95 6.04
N THR A 46 12.47 4.95 6.78
CA THR A 46 11.79 3.67 6.91
C THR A 46 11.88 3.16 8.35
N VAL A 47 11.21 2.05 8.65
CA VAL A 47 11.23 1.41 9.97
C VAL A 47 12.62 0.88 10.33
N THR A 48 12.93 0.89 11.63
CA THR A 48 14.18 0.33 12.19
C THR A 48 14.00 -1.10 12.70
N ASP A 49 12.86 -1.74 12.40
CA ASP A 49 12.58 -3.12 12.81
C ASP A 49 13.60 -4.07 12.17
N VAL A 50 14.28 -4.85 13.02
CA VAL A 50 15.41 -5.72 12.64
C VAL A 50 15.01 -6.88 11.73
N HIS A 51 13.72 -7.23 11.68
CA HIS A 51 13.21 -8.35 10.88
C HIS A 51 12.54 -7.88 9.58
N LEU A 52 12.43 -6.58 9.35
CA LEU A 52 11.82 -6.02 8.14
C LEU A 52 12.88 -5.53 7.15
N HIS A 53 12.79 -6.07 5.93
CA HIS A 53 13.57 -5.59 4.79
C HIS A 53 12.68 -4.70 3.92
N THR A 54 13.06 -3.44 3.80
CA THR A 54 12.22 -2.45 3.08
C THR A 54 12.68 -2.31 1.64
N PHE A 55 11.73 -2.30 0.71
CA PHE A 55 12.00 -1.94 -0.68
C PHE A 55 12.44 -0.47 -0.76
N LYS A 56 13.38 -0.21 -1.67
CA LYS A 56 13.91 1.13 -1.93
C LYS A 56 13.77 1.46 -3.41
N THR A 57 13.55 2.73 -3.70
CA THR A 57 13.50 3.28 -5.06
C THR A 57 14.25 4.61 -5.09
N GLU A 58 14.44 5.14 -6.30
CA GLU A 58 15.04 6.44 -6.55
C GLU A 58 13.99 7.35 -7.19
N PHE A 59 13.75 8.50 -6.55
CA PHE A 59 12.89 9.55 -7.07
C PHE A 59 13.74 10.57 -7.83
N VAL A 60 13.42 10.79 -9.10
CA VAL A 60 14.03 11.83 -9.93
C VAL A 60 12.93 12.77 -10.39
N GLY A 61 13.07 14.05 -10.06
CA GLY A 61 12.07 15.08 -10.35
C GLY A 61 12.65 16.49 -10.23
N PRO A 62 11.83 17.54 -10.47
CA PRO A 62 12.26 18.92 -10.30
C PRO A 62 12.84 19.16 -8.90
N GLY A 63 14.03 19.74 -8.81
CA GLY A 63 14.76 19.94 -7.54
C GLY A 63 15.51 18.70 -7.02
N TYR A 64 15.29 17.52 -7.62
CA TYR A 64 15.93 16.24 -7.26
C TYR A 64 16.60 15.59 -8.48
N ALA A 65 17.27 16.40 -9.31
CA ALA A 65 17.92 15.93 -10.53
C ALA A 65 19.03 14.89 -10.26
N GLY A 66 19.66 14.95 -9.08
CA GLY A 66 20.64 13.97 -8.63
C GLY A 66 20.05 12.67 -8.06
N GLY A 67 18.72 12.52 -8.10
CA GLY A 67 18.02 11.40 -7.49
C GLY A 67 17.92 11.51 -5.97
N GLN A 68 16.81 11.05 -5.43
CA GLN A 68 16.58 10.94 -3.99
C GLN A 68 16.13 9.54 -3.65
N LYS A 69 16.86 8.86 -2.77
CA LYS A 69 16.43 7.55 -2.26
C LYS A 69 15.15 7.73 -1.44
N LEU A 70 14.16 6.90 -1.76
CA LEU A 70 12.93 6.71 -1.00
C LEU A 70 12.77 5.22 -0.65
N PHE A 71 11.98 4.95 0.37
CA PHE A 71 11.64 3.61 0.82
C PHE A 71 10.13 3.43 0.73
N PHE A 72 9.68 2.22 0.37
CA PHE A 72 8.27 1.87 0.48
C PHE A 72 7.92 1.61 1.95
N MET A 73 6.79 2.15 2.37
CA MET A 73 6.29 1.98 3.73
C MET A 73 5.84 0.53 3.95
N THR A 74 6.37 -0.12 4.98
CA THR A 74 5.92 -1.45 5.43
C THR A 74 4.64 -1.39 6.25
N SER A 75 4.36 -0.23 6.84
CA SER A 75 3.17 0.10 7.63
C SER A 75 2.91 1.61 7.55
N PRO A 76 1.66 2.08 7.59
CA PRO A 76 1.33 3.50 7.64
C PRO A 76 1.52 4.14 9.03
N GLU A 77 1.87 3.35 10.05
CA GLU A 77 1.90 3.77 11.47
C GLU A 77 2.55 5.14 11.72
N PHE A 78 3.76 5.38 11.20
CA PHE A 78 4.46 6.65 11.44
C PHE A 78 3.80 7.88 10.82
N HIS A 79 2.98 7.70 9.78
CA HIS A 79 2.24 8.81 9.18
C HIS A 79 0.84 8.98 9.81
N MET A 80 0.36 7.98 10.55
CA MET A 80 -0.92 8.04 11.28
C MET A 80 -0.76 8.48 12.74
N LYS A 81 0.41 8.26 13.33
CA LYS A 81 0.79 8.74 14.68
C LYS A 81 0.99 10.24 14.71
#